data_AF-A0AA38X8N8-F1
#
_entry.id   AF-A0AA38X8N8-F1
#
_cell.length_a   1.000
_cell.length_b   1.000
_cell.length_c   1.000
_cell.angle_alpha   90.00
_cell.angle_beta   90.00
_cell.angle_gamma   90.00
#
_symmetry.space_group_name_H-M   'P 1'
#
loop_
_entity.id
_entity.type
_entity.pdbx_description
1 polymer ?
#
loop_
_entity_poly.entity_id
_entity_poly.type
_entity_poly.pdbx_seq_one_letter_code
_entity_poly.pdbx_strand_id
1 'polypeptide(L)'
;MCQLEVLAQTVNTQAQTLSRSWHEGKDHALSSCDVRRTTIPPLDSAGEEARNQLLTAIRTLEQLVLGPKDTFQSYYFKTAEAGVIQALCQLQVPSHVPLYGAISYSDLSKQVGVSEDRLKHLVRIAAVCSNFLAETEDGQVKHSDNSLIWQLDPLTATGMEVMLDHLPLSSFKLGEVCAQDPKDEKQDVCGFSLAREQPLYAYLESHPKEGRNFAAHMRAQAVQYGDSSVQGCYDWTTLKGKTLVDCGGSFGSVATAIVRKEPTIKCIVQDLPKVVDSAIKATAQDPDFPHDSISFQAQSFLEPQPVLADVYLFRMVFHNWSDAGARRIIQALLPALRPGSRVICVEYVMPPIGTAPSYAELATRRLDNMMYTLMKGKVRELNEFKELFESVEPDLVFTSFKPGQLRATHDPRCHSMMEWVYKPSSTPTDGEAVSDREALTNGEAPTNGEAPTNGEAPTNGEAPTNGEAPTNGVALTNGDALTNGDALTNGEAFTNGEAFTNGDAFTNGEALSNGETLSNGEILSNGEALLNGEALSNEEALSNGETLSNGGEILSNEEALTNKEVLTNKEVLSNGEAVSNGEAVSNGEAVSNGEAVSNEEALSHGETLSNGEALPKV
;
A
#
# COMPACT_ATOMS: atom_id res chain seq x y z
N MET A 1 6.23 -12.42 -44.27
CA MET A 1 6.70 -13.48 -43.36
C MET A 1 5.63 -13.76 -42.34
N CYS A 2 5.38 -15.04 -42.04
CA CYS A 2 4.52 -15.43 -40.93
C CYS A 2 5.15 -14.97 -39.60
N GLN A 3 4.34 -14.71 -38.57
CA GLN A 3 4.81 -14.28 -37.25
C GLN A 3 5.86 -15.24 -36.66
N LEU A 4 5.72 -16.54 -36.90
CA LEU A 4 6.71 -17.56 -36.49
C LEU A 4 8.10 -17.31 -37.10
N GLU A 5 8.15 -16.99 -38.40
CA GLU A 5 9.40 -16.72 -39.12
C GLU A 5 10.06 -15.43 -38.61
N VAL A 6 9.25 -14.40 -38.35
CA VAL A 6 9.72 -13.12 -37.79
C VAL A 6 10.32 -13.32 -36.40
N LEU A 7 9.66 -14.08 -35.53
CA LEU A 7 10.16 -14.38 -34.19
C LEU A 7 11.44 -15.23 -34.26
N ALA A 8 11.49 -16.25 -35.11
CA ALA A 8 12.69 -17.08 -35.29
C ALA A 8 13.90 -16.26 -35.78
N GLN A 9 13.68 -15.35 -36.74
CA GLN A 9 14.72 -14.43 -37.19
C GLN A 9 15.18 -13.47 -36.10
N THR A 10 14.24 -12.96 -35.28
CA THR A 10 14.54 -12.11 -34.13
C THR A 10 15.39 -12.87 -33.11
N VAL A 11 15.02 -14.11 -32.77
CA VAL A 11 15.80 -14.97 -31.86
C VAL A 11 17.22 -15.13 -32.37
N ASN A 12 17.40 -15.48 -33.66
CA ASN A 12 18.74 -15.63 -34.23
C ASN A 12 19.55 -14.33 -34.19
N THR A 13 18.93 -13.20 -34.59
CA THR A 13 19.61 -11.90 -34.65
C THR A 13 20.05 -11.43 -33.27
N GLN A 14 19.17 -11.54 -32.27
CA GLN A 14 19.49 -11.10 -30.91
C GLN A 14 20.45 -12.04 -30.20
N ALA A 15 20.39 -13.35 -30.47
CA ALA A 15 21.39 -14.29 -29.98
C ALA A 15 22.80 -13.98 -30.51
N GLN A 16 22.93 -13.55 -31.77
CA GLN A 16 24.21 -13.12 -32.35
C GLN A 16 24.73 -11.83 -31.70
N THR A 17 23.86 -10.86 -31.44
CA THR A 17 24.25 -9.62 -30.73
C THR A 17 24.66 -9.89 -29.29
N LEU A 18 23.89 -10.69 -28.57
CA LEU A 18 24.22 -11.08 -27.20
C LEU A 18 25.53 -11.86 -27.13
N SER A 19 25.75 -12.78 -28.07
CA SER A 19 27.02 -13.51 -28.18
C SER A 19 28.20 -12.57 -28.39
N ARG A 20 28.09 -11.58 -29.29
CA ARG A 20 29.15 -10.58 -29.49
C ARG A 20 29.45 -9.79 -28.22
N SER A 21 28.41 -9.30 -27.53
CA SER A 21 28.56 -8.59 -26.25
C SER A 21 29.30 -9.43 -25.20
N TRP A 22 29.03 -10.75 -25.13
CA TRP A 22 29.79 -11.67 -24.27
C TRP A 22 31.27 -11.84 -24.65
N HIS A 23 31.63 -11.74 -25.94
CA HIS A 23 33.00 -11.94 -26.41
C HIS A 23 33.85 -10.65 -26.37
N GLU A 24 33.21 -9.48 -26.45
CA GLU A 24 33.88 -8.16 -26.45
C GLU A 24 34.19 -7.63 -25.03
N GLY A 25 33.59 -8.23 -23.99
CA GLY A 25 33.98 -7.97 -22.60
C GLY A 25 35.44 -8.35 -22.33
N LYS A 26 36.19 -7.47 -21.64
CA LYS A 26 37.65 -7.56 -21.44
C LYS A 26 38.20 -8.81 -20.72
N ASP A 27 37.34 -9.75 -20.34
CA ASP A 27 37.71 -11.03 -19.72
C ASP A 27 37.42 -12.18 -20.68
N HIS A 28 38.36 -12.45 -21.60
CA HIS A 28 38.28 -13.54 -22.59
C HIS A 28 38.17 -14.97 -22.00
N ALA A 29 38.27 -15.13 -20.67
CA ALA A 29 38.00 -16.39 -19.99
C ALA A 29 36.49 -16.69 -19.84
N LEU A 30 35.60 -15.70 -19.98
CA LEU A 30 34.17 -15.79 -19.65
C LEU A 30 33.28 -16.45 -20.72
N SER A 31 33.83 -16.77 -21.90
CA SER A 31 33.06 -17.29 -23.05
C SER A 31 33.23 -18.80 -23.32
N SER A 32 34.07 -19.52 -22.57
CA SER A 32 34.15 -20.97 -22.73
C SER A 32 32.96 -21.68 -22.06
N CYS A 33 32.47 -22.76 -22.69
CA CYS A 33 31.47 -23.65 -22.09
C CYS A 33 31.94 -24.31 -20.77
N ASP A 34 33.21 -24.17 -20.40
CA ASP A 34 33.80 -24.79 -19.22
C ASP A 34 33.72 -23.90 -17.96
N VAL A 35 33.38 -22.62 -18.08
CA VAL A 35 33.24 -21.72 -16.92
C VAL A 35 31.85 -21.85 -16.30
N ARG A 36 31.81 -22.59 -15.18
CA ARG A 36 30.65 -22.72 -14.31
C ARG A 36 30.36 -21.40 -13.59
N ARG A 37 29.13 -20.89 -13.69
CA ARG A 37 28.71 -19.59 -13.15
C ARG A 37 27.27 -19.62 -12.66
N THR A 38 26.94 -18.76 -11.69
CA THR A 38 25.58 -18.58 -11.15
C THR A 38 24.82 -17.45 -11.83
N THR A 39 25.52 -16.55 -12.52
CA THR A 39 24.95 -15.40 -13.24
C THR A 39 25.52 -15.31 -14.65
N ILE A 40 24.81 -14.60 -15.54
CA ILE A 40 25.36 -14.28 -16.86
C ILE A 40 26.50 -13.24 -16.74
N PRO A 41 27.43 -13.16 -17.70
CA PRO A 41 28.45 -12.13 -17.74
C PRO A 41 27.85 -10.73 -17.75
N PRO A 42 28.58 -9.71 -17.25
CA PRO A 42 28.20 -8.32 -17.41
C PRO A 42 27.96 -7.98 -18.89
N LEU A 43 26.88 -7.26 -19.16
CA LEU A 43 26.50 -6.82 -20.50
C LEU A 43 26.62 -5.29 -20.60
N ASP A 44 27.01 -4.83 -21.77
CA ASP A 44 26.86 -3.44 -22.18
C ASP A 44 25.38 -3.14 -22.52
N SER A 45 25.06 -1.87 -22.82
CA SER A 45 23.68 -1.46 -23.11
C SER A 45 23.09 -2.23 -24.31
N ALA A 46 23.90 -2.50 -25.34
CA ALA A 46 23.46 -3.26 -26.51
C ALA A 46 23.18 -4.73 -26.16
N GLY A 47 24.03 -5.35 -25.34
CA GLY A 47 23.83 -6.71 -24.84
C GLY A 47 22.58 -6.84 -23.97
N GLU A 48 22.32 -5.90 -23.07
CA GLU A 48 21.10 -5.90 -22.24
C GLU A 48 19.83 -5.76 -23.09
N GLU A 49 19.85 -4.88 -24.09
CA GLU A 49 18.72 -4.73 -25.02
C GLU A 49 18.50 -6.01 -25.83
N ALA A 50 19.56 -6.57 -26.39
CA ALA A 50 19.50 -7.83 -27.13
C ALA A 50 18.97 -8.98 -26.26
N ARG A 51 19.39 -9.05 -25.00
CA ARG A 51 18.89 -10.04 -24.03
C ARG A 51 17.39 -9.89 -23.78
N ASN A 52 16.90 -8.67 -23.53
CA ASN A 52 15.48 -8.42 -23.33
C ASN A 52 14.65 -8.81 -24.55
N GLN A 53 15.08 -8.42 -25.75
CA GLN A 53 14.39 -8.75 -26.99
C GLN A 53 14.42 -10.25 -27.28
N LEU A 54 15.55 -10.93 -27.06
CA LEU A 54 15.70 -12.37 -27.22
C LEU A 54 14.72 -13.13 -26.30
N LEU A 55 14.71 -12.81 -25.01
CA LEU A 55 13.82 -13.46 -24.05
C LEU A 55 12.34 -13.21 -24.37
N THR A 56 12.01 -12.00 -24.81
CA THR A 56 10.64 -11.67 -25.27
C THR A 56 10.26 -12.49 -26.49
N ALA A 57 11.13 -12.57 -27.50
CA ALA A 57 10.87 -13.34 -28.72
C ALA A 57 10.73 -14.84 -28.43
N ILE A 58 11.59 -15.42 -27.57
CA ILE A 58 11.51 -16.83 -27.16
C ILE A 58 10.17 -17.11 -26.48
N ARG A 59 9.76 -16.27 -25.52
CA ARG A 59 8.49 -16.46 -24.79
C ARG A 59 7.29 -16.37 -25.72
N THR A 60 7.26 -15.37 -26.61
CA THR A 60 6.17 -15.21 -27.58
C THR A 60 6.12 -16.38 -28.56
N LEU A 61 7.28 -16.87 -29.01
CA LEU A 61 7.38 -18.03 -29.89
C LEU A 61 6.89 -19.31 -29.20
N GLU A 62 7.32 -19.55 -27.95
CA GLU A 62 6.87 -20.68 -27.13
C GLU A 62 5.34 -20.67 -26.99
N GLN A 63 4.76 -19.52 -26.60
CA GLN A 63 3.31 -19.36 -26.45
C GLN A 63 2.56 -19.60 -27.77
N LEU A 64 3.07 -19.07 -28.88
CA LEU A 64 2.47 -19.22 -30.20
C LEU A 64 2.49 -20.68 -30.68
N VAL A 65 3.56 -21.42 -30.38
CA VAL A 65 3.72 -22.82 -30.78
C VAL A 65 2.95 -23.79 -29.87
N LEU A 66 2.91 -23.55 -28.56
CA LEU A 66 2.14 -24.36 -27.61
C LEU A 66 0.63 -24.20 -27.82
N GLY A 67 0.17 -22.98 -28.09
CA GLY A 67 -1.25 -22.66 -28.13
C GLY A 67 -1.91 -22.65 -26.75
N PRO A 68 -3.19 -22.21 -26.67
CA PRO A 68 -3.82 -21.84 -25.40
C PRO A 68 -4.10 -23.03 -24.48
N LYS A 69 -4.50 -24.18 -25.04
CA LYS A 69 -4.80 -25.39 -24.25
C LYS A 69 -3.56 -25.88 -23.51
N ASP A 70 -2.47 -26.08 -24.24
CA ASP A 70 -1.23 -26.62 -23.67
C ASP A 70 -0.55 -25.56 -22.79
N THR A 71 -0.72 -24.27 -23.09
CA THR A 71 -0.32 -23.16 -22.20
C THR A 71 -1.03 -23.26 -20.85
N PHE A 72 -2.35 -23.41 -20.81
CA PHE A 72 -3.09 -23.54 -19.55
C PHE A 72 -2.64 -24.79 -18.77
N GLN A 73 -2.47 -25.90 -19.48
CA GLN A 73 -1.96 -27.14 -18.91
C GLN A 73 -0.54 -26.99 -18.31
N SER A 74 0.30 -26.17 -18.91
CA SER A 74 1.67 -25.93 -18.41
C SER A 74 1.73 -25.32 -17.01
N TYR A 75 0.72 -24.58 -16.57
CA TYR A 75 0.75 -23.91 -15.25
C TYR A 75 0.79 -24.91 -14.10
N TYR A 76 -0.06 -25.95 -14.13
CA TYR A 76 -0.07 -26.96 -13.07
C TYR A 76 1.10 -27.95 -13.19
N PHE A 77 1.62 -28.21 -14.39
CA PHE A 77 2.84 -29.01 -14.55
C PHE A 77 4.07 -28.31 -13.98
N LYS A 78 4.28 -27.04 -14.32
CA LYS A 78 5.38 -26.23 -13.76
C LYS A 78 5.30 -26.14 -12.23
N THR A 79 4.09 -26.10 -11.67
CA THR A 79 3.90 -26.15 -10.21
C THR A 79 4.32 -27.50 -9.62
N ALA A 80 3.89 -28.61 -10.24
CA ALA A 80 4.27 -29.96 -9.78
C ALA A 80 5.79 -30.19 -9.87
N GLU A 81 6.43 -29.71 -10.93
CA GLU A 81 7.88 -29.74 -11.13
C GLU A 81 8.62 -28.94 -10.05
N ALA A 82 8.14 -27.75 -9.70
CA ALA A 82 8.70 -26.96 -8.60
C ALA A 82 8.66 -27.73 -7.26
N GLY A 83 7.60 -28.50 -7.00
CA GLY A 83 7.51 -29.38 -5.84
C GLY A 83 8.56 -30.51 -5.83
N VAL A 84 8.95 -31.03 -7.00
CA VAL A 84 10.05 -32.01 -7.10
C VAL A 84 11.39 -31.37 -6.77
N ILE A 85 11.66 -30.17 -7.30
CA ILE A 85 12.88 -29.41 -6.98
C ILE A 85 12.92 -29.10 -5.48
N GLN A 86 11.82 -28.62 -4.92
CA GLN A 86 11.69 -28.36 -3.49
C GLN A 86 12.06 -29.59 -2.66
N ALA A 87 11.49 -30.76 -2.98
CA ALA A 87 11.79 -32.00 -2.27
C ALA A 87 13.29 -32.36 -2.36
N LEU A 88 13.92 -32.19 -3.52
CA LEU A 88 15.36 -32.43 -3.69
C LEU A 88 16.20 -31.47 -2.83
N CYS A 89 15.84 -30.20 -2.75
CA CYS A 89 16.50 -29.20 -1.91
C CYS A 89 16.36 -29.54 -0.41
N GLN A 90 15.15 -29.88 0.04
CA GLN A 90 14.89 -30.27 1.44
C GLN A 90 15.67 -31.52 1.86
N LEU A 91 15.83 -32.48 0.94
CA LEU A 91 16.67 -33.66 1.09
C LEU A 91 18.18 -33.36 0.97
N GLN A 92 18.54 -32.10 0.72
CA GLN A 92 19.91 -31.63 0.52
C GLN A 92 20.65 -32.33 -0.63
N VAL A 93 19.90 -32.89 -1.59
CA VAL A 93 20.48 -33.60 -2.74
C VAL A 93 21.49 -32.72 -3.50
N PRO A 94 21.18 -31.46 -3.88
CA PRO A 94 22.14 -30.62 -4.60
C PRO A 94 23.43 -30.34 -3.82
N SER A 95 23.37 -30.28 -2.49
CA SER A 95 24.54 -30.06 -1.62
C SER A 95 25.50 -31.26 -1.63
N HIS A 96 24.98 -32.47 -1.84
CA HIS A 96 25.75 -33.72 -1.88
C HIS A 96 26.29 -34.08 -3.27
N VAL A 97 25.80 -33.43 -4.33
CA VAL A 97 26.32 -33.62 -5.69
C VAL A 97 27.62 -32.80 -5.85
N PRO A 98 28.72 -33.40 -6.31
CA PRO A 98 29.99 -32.69 -6.37
C PRO A 98 29.99 -31.60 -7.46
N LEU A 99 30.67 -30.48 -7.18
CA LEU A 99 30.87 -29.41 -8.17
C LEU A 99 31.54 -29.91 -9.45
N TYR A 100 32.47 -30.87 -9.36
CA TYR A 100 33.10 -31.49 -10.52
C TYR A 100 32.89 -33.01 -10.48
N GLY A 101 32.53 -33.60 -11.63
CA GLY A 101 32.23 -35.02 -11.74
C GLY A 101 30.76 -35.35 -11.49
N ALA A 102 30.51 -36.57 -11.01
CA ALA A 102 29.19 -37.12 -10.73
C ALA A 102 29.24 -38.02 -9.48
N ILE A 103 28.08 -38.34 -8.92
CA ILE A 103 27.91 -39.24 -7.78
C ILE A 103 26.94 -40.37 -8.14
N SER A 104 27.23 -41.58 -7.70
CA SER A 104 26.33 -42.73 -7.90
C SER A 104 25.02 -42.53 -7.12
N TYR A 105 23.90 -43.02 -7.66
CA TYR A 105 22.64 -43.03 -6.90
C TYR A 105 22.75 -43.82 -5.59
N SER A 106 23.60 -44.86 -5.54
CA SER A 106 23.79 -45.65 -4.32
C SER A 106 24.44 -44.86 -3.20
N ASP A 107 25.45 -44.06 -3.51
CA ASP A 107 26.14 -43.25 -2.52
C ASP A 107 25.30 -42.03 -2.12
N LEU A 108 24.63 -41.40 -3.09
CA LEU A 108 23.71 -40.31 -2.83
C LEU A 108 22.54 -40.79 -1.94
N SER A 109 21.97 -41.97 -2.22
CA SER A 109 20.92 -42.63 -1.42
C SER A 109 21.32 -42.81 0.04
N LYS A 110 22.55 -43.27 0.30
CA LYS A 110 23.07 -43.41 1.66
C LYS A 110 23.24 -42.08 2.39
N GLN A 111 23.59 -41.01 1.66
CA GLN A 111 23.81 -39.69 2.25
C GLN A 111 22.51 -38.99 2.64
N VAL A 112 21.48 -39.07 1.78
CA VAL A 112 20.21 -38.34 1.98
C VAL A 112 19.11 -39.20 2.62
N GLY A 113 19.32 -40.51 2.76
CA GLY A 113 18.38 -41.41 3.43
C GLY A 113 17.11 -41.75 2.64
N VAL A 114 17.17 -41.69 1.31
CA VAL A 114 16.04 -41.99 0.39
C VAL A 114 16.42 -43.12 -0.55
N SER A 115 15.49 -44.01 -0.88
CA SER A 115 15.78 -45.16 -1.75
C SER A 115 16.30 -44.73 -3.14
N GLU A 116 17.21 -45.52 -3.71
CA GLU A 116 17.78 -45.24 -5.04
C GLU A 116 16.70 -45.06 -6.12
N ASP A 117 15.66 -45.89 -6.08
CA ASP A 117 14.53 -45.82 -7.02
C ASP A 117 13.78 -44.48 -6.93
N ARG A 118 13.52 -44.03 -5.69
CA ARG A 118 12.84 -42.75 -5.47
C ARG A 118 13.72 -41.57 -5.88
N LEU A 119 15.02 -41.61 -5.59
CA LEU A 119 15.96 -40.57 -6.03
C LEU A 119 16.07 -40.53 -7.54
N LYS A 120 16.20 -41.67 -8.21
CA LYS A 120 16.19 -41.75 -9.68
C LYS A 120 14.95 -41.10 -10.27
N HIS A 121 13.78 -41.38 -9.70
CA HIS A 121 12.53 -40.78 -10.15
C HIS A 121 12.55 -39.25 -10.01
N LEU A 122 12.87 -38.72 -8.83
CA LEU A 122 12.86 -37.26 -8.59
C LEU A 122 13.94 -36.53 -9.40
N VAL A 123 15.17 -37.05 -9.44
CA VAL A 123 16.28 -36.45 -10.20
C VAL A 123 15.97 -36.42 -11.69
N ARG A 124 15.39 -37.48 -12.26
CA ARG A 124 15.05 -37.51 -13.69
C ARG A 124 13.92 -36.55 -14.04
N ILE A 125 12.91 -36.39 -13.19
CA ILE A 125 11.88 -35.35 -13.40
C ILE A 125 12.53 -33.97 -13.38
N ALA A 126 13.32 -33.66 -12.35
CA ALA A 126 13.97 -32.35 -12.23
C ALA A 126 14.93 -32.05 -13.40
N ALA A 127 15.70 -33.05 -13.84
CA ALA A 127 16.63 -32.93 -14.94
C ALA A 127 15.93 -32.70 -16.29
N VAL A 128 14.88 -33.47 -16.58
CA VAL A 128 14.20 -33.41 -17.89
C VAL A 128 13.25 -32.23 -17.99
N CYS A 129 12.45 -31.98 -16.94
CA CYS A 129 11.38 -30.99 -16.99
C CYS A 129 11.86 -29.57 -16.67
N SER A 130 12.89 -29.44 -15.82
CA SER A 130 13.31 -28.13 -15.29
C SER A 130 14.81 -27.85 -15.46
N ASN A 131 15.55 -28.75 -16.12
CA ASN A 131 17.00 -28.67 -16.27
C ASN A 131 17.71 -28.47 -14.91
N PHE A 132 17.20 -29.08 -13.84
CA PHE A 132 17.75 -29.00 -12.49
C PHE A 132 18.36 -30.34 -12.10
N LEU A 133 19.68 -30.37 -11.88
CA LEU A 133 20.52 -31.57 -11.90
C LEU A 133 20.52 -32.25 -13.28
N ALA A 134 21.38 -33.24 -13.45
CA ALA A 134 21.48 -34.04 -14.67
C ALA A 134 21.98 -35.45 -14.35
N GLU A 135 21.79 -36.37 -15.30
CA GLU A 135 22.32 -37.73 -15.25
C GLU A 135 23.39 -37.90 -16.34
N THR A 136 24.49 -38.57 -16.03
CA THR A 136 25.51 -38.98 -17.00
C THR A 136 25.03 -40.19 -17.80
N GLU A 137 25.74 -40.52 -18.90
CA GLU A 137 25.40 -41.69 -19.72
C GLU A 137 25.47 -43.01 -18.94
N ASP A 138 26.34 -43.10 -17.93
CA ASP A 138 26.46 -44.26 -17.03
C ASP A 138 25.51 -44.21 -15.82
N GLY A 139 24.57 -43.26 -15.78
CA GLY A 139 23.51 -43.22 -14.77
C GLY A 139 23.92 -42.60 -13.43
N GLN A 140 24.94 -41.74 -13.41
CA GLN A 140 25.35 -41.00 -12.21
C GLN A 140 24.78 -39.58 -12.19
N VAL A 141 24.58 -39.03 -11.01
CA VAL A 141 24.00 -37.70 -10.80
C VAL A 141 25.09 -36.63 -10.85
N LYS A 142 24.88 -35.56 -11.62
CA LYS A 142 25.76 -34.39 -11.66
C LYS A 142 24.93 -33.10 -11.64
N HIS A 143 25.59 -31.96 -11.41
CA HIS A 143 24.95 -30.67 -11.59
C HIS A 143 24.67 -30.37 -13.07
N SER A 144 23.50 -29.80 -13.34
CA SER A 144 23.22 -28.95 -14.49
C SER A 144 23.57 -27.49 -14.18
N ASP A 145 23.62 -26.63 -15.20
CA ASP A 145 23.90 -25.19 -15.04
C ASP A 145 22.96 -24.50 -14.04
N ASN A 146 21.67 -24.87 -14.01
CA ASN A 146 20.68 -24.28 -13.08
C ASN A 146 20.86 -24.75 -11.62
N SER A 147 21.56 -25.86 -11.39
CA SER A 147 21.77 -26.42 -10.04
C SER A 147 23.14 -26.08 -9.45
N LEU A 148 24.04 -25.47 -10.23
CA LEU A 148 25.39 -25.10 -9.80
C LEU A 148 25.42 -24.10 -8.65
N ILE A 149 24.36 -23.30 -8.51
CA ILE A 149 24.25 -22.30 -7.44
C ILE A 149 24.44 -22.93 -6.05
N TRP A 150 24.05 -24.19 -5.86
CA TRP A 150 24.24 -24.91 -4.60
C TRP A 150 25.70 -25.14 -4.21
N GLN A 151 26.62 -25.15 -5.18
CA GLN A 151 28.05 -25.32 -4.93
C GLN A 151 28.82 -24.00 -5.05
N LEU A 152 28.38 -23.10 -5.94
CA LEU A 152 29.08 -21.84 -6.21
C LEU A 152 28.63 -20.69 -5.30
N ASP A 153 27.36 -20.70 -4.88
CA ASP A 153 26.77 -19.70 -4.01
C ASP A 153 25.71 -20.33 -3.09
N PRO A 154 26.14 -21.21 -2.15
CA PRO A 154 25.23 -21.93 -1.28
C PRO A 154 24.38 -21.01 -0.40
N LEU A 155 24.89 -19.81 -0.08
CA LEU A 155 24.16 -18.83 0.72
C LEU A 155 22.92 -18.32 0.00
N THR A 156 23.09 -17.91 -1.26
CA THR A 156 21.98 -17.49 -2.11
C THR A 156 21.03 -18.66 -2.41
N ALA A 157 21.56 -19.85 -2.69
CA ALA A 157 20.76 -21.05 -2.95
C ALA A 157 19.83 -21.40 -1.77
N THR A 158 20.38 -21.45 -0.56
CA THR A 158 19.63 -21.74 0.68
C THR A 158 18.57 -20.66 0.95
N GLY A 159 18.86 -19.42 0.59
CA GLY A 159 17.91 -18.32 0.61
C GLY A 159 16.71 -18.51 -0.30
N MET A 160 17.00 -18.85 -1.56
CA MET A 160 16.00 -19.12 -2.59
C MET A 160 15.17 -20.36 -2.25
N GLU A 161 15.74 -21.34 -1.56
CA GLU A 161 15.01 -22.50 -1.03
C GLU A 161 13.88 -22.07 -0.09
N VAL A 162 14.12 -21.10 0.82
CA VAL A 162 13.05 -20.56 1.68
C VAL A 162 11.89 -19.99 0.85
N MET A 163 12.18 -19.26 -0.23
CA MET A 163 11.13 -18.75 -1.11
C MET A 163 10.40 -19.88 -1.85
N LEU A 164 11.12 -20.90 -2.31
CA LEU A 164 10.54 -22.08 -2.96
C LEU A 164 9.61 -22.86 -2.01
N ASP A 165 9.90 -22.88 -0.71
CA ASP A 165 9.10 -23.55 0.31
C ASP A 165 7.77 -22.85 0.65
N HIS A 166 7.71 -21.55 0.45
CA HIS A 166 6.60 -20.73 0.93
C HIS A 166 5.78 -20.10 -0.18
N LEU A 167 6.40 -19.61 -1.24
CA LEU A 167 5.71 -18.83 -2.27
C LEU A 167 4.64 -19.65 -3.01
N PRO A 168 4.90 -20.88 -3.52
CA PRO A 168 3.89 -21.63 -4.26
C PRO A 168 2.63 -21.93 -3.43
N LEU A 169 2.81 -22.40 -2.19
CA LEU A 169 1.70 -22.68 -1.28
C LEU A 169 0.87 -21.42 -0.99
N SER A 170 1.56 -20.30 -0.74
CA SER A 170 0.94 -19.00 -0.45
C SER A 170 0.21 -18.43 -1.67
N SER A 171 0.73 -18.62 -2.88
CA SER A 171 0.10 -18.11 -4.11
C SER A 171 -1.25 -18.77 -4.39
N PHE A 172 -1.46 -20.03 -3.99
CA PHE A 172 -2.77 -20.68 -4.12
C PHE A 172 -3.83 -20.13 -3.16
N LYS A 173 -3.46 -19.27 -2.21
CA LYS A 173 -4.37 -18.58 -1.29
C LYS A 173 -4.87 -17.23 -1.77
N LEU A 174 -4.36 -16.70 -2.89
CA LEU A 174 -4.70 -15.34 -3.35
C LEU A 174 -6.20 -15.11 -3.58
N GLY A 175 -6.94 -16.12 -4.07
CA GLY A 175 -8.40 -16.00 -4.19
C GLY A 175 -9.11 -15.85 -2.84
N GLU A 176 -8.63 -16.54 -1.81
CA GLU A 176 -9.15 -16.40 -0.44
C GLU A 176 -8.78 -15.04 0.17
N VAL A 177 -7.58 -14.51 -0.13
CA VAL A 177 -7.16 -13.16 0.28
C VAL A 177 -8.13 -12.12 -0.24
N CYS A 178 -8.43 -12.14 -1.55
CA CYS A 178 -9.37 -11.20 -2.17
C CYS A 178 -10.79 -11.30 -1.59
N ALA A 179 -11.22 -12.50 -1.19
CA ALA A 179 -12.53 -12.69 -0.57
C ALA A 179 -12.59 -12.15 0.87
N GLN A 180 -11.52 -12.27 1.66
CA GLN A 180 -11.47 -11.83 3.06
C GLN A 180 -11.11 -10.34 3.23
N ASP A 181 -10.38 -9.78 2.28
CA ASP A 181 -9.94 -8.40 2.27
C ASP A 181 -10.02 -7.79 0.86
N PRO A 182 -11.24 -7.50 0.36
CA PRO A 182 -11.48 -7.04 -1.01
C PRO A 182 -10.97 -5.62 -1.31
N LYS A 183 -10.56 -4.87 -0.28
CA LYS A 183 -10.06 -3.49 -0.41
C LYS A 183 -8.56 -3.35 -0.11
N ASP A 184 -7.86 -4.46 0.18
CA ASP A 184 -6.44 -4.48 0.54
C ASP A 184 -6.04 -3.58 1.74
N GLU A 185 -6.97 -3.34 2.67
CA GLU A 185 -6.74 -2.48 3.85
C GLU A 185 -6.19 -3.28 5.06
N LYS A 186 -6.23 -4.61 5.03
CA LYS A 186 -5.75 -5.47 6.13
C LYS A 186 -4.35 -6.02 5.84
N GLN A 187 -3.34 -5.41 6.46
CA GLN A 187 -1.93 -5.76 6.29
C GLN A 187 -1.60 -7.22 6.67
N ASP A 188 -2.37 -7.83 7.57
CA ASP A 188 -2.17 -9.19 8.08
C ASP A 188 -2.88 -10.28 7.25
N VAL A 189 -3.70 -9.90 6.27
CA VAL A 189 -4.40 -10.85 5.38
C VAL A 189 -3.65 -10.98 4.06
N CYS A 190 -2.72 -11.94 3.98
CA CYS A 190 -1.96 -12.24 2.76
C CYS A 190 -1.92 -13.76 2.48
N GLY A 191 -1.43 -14.14 1.30
CA GLY A 191 -1.36 -15.55 0.90
C GLY A 191 -0.54 -16.39 1.88
N PHE A 192 0.55 -15.82 2.41
CA PHE A 192 1.38 -16.49 3.40
C PHE A 192 0.67 -16.68 4.74
N SER A 193 0.02 -15.64 5.28
CA SER A 193 -0.65 -15.75 6.58
C SER A 193 -1.82 -16.73 6.53
N LEU A 194 -2.55 -16.80 5.41
CA LEU A 194 -3.59 -17.81 5.20
C LEU A 194 -3.02 -19.23 5.02
N ALA A 195 -1.82 -19.37 4.45
CA ALA A 195 -1.18 -20.67 4.24
C ALA A 195 -0.45 -21.21 5.48
N ARG A 196 0.06 -20.32 6.33
CA ARG A 196 0.94 -20.66 7.48
C ARG A 196 0.35 -20.28 8.83
N GLU A 197 -0.86 -19.72 8.85
CA GLU A 197 -1.60 -19.26 10.03
C GLU A 197 -0.85 -18.22 10.87
N GLN A 198 0.12 -17.53 10.27
CA GLN A 198 0.90 -16.45 10.90
C GLN A 198 1.61 -15.60 9.84
N PRO A 199 1.92 -14.32 10.11
CA PRO A 199 2.70 -13.47 9.21
C PRO A 199 4.13 -13.98 8.95
N LEU A 200 4.72 -13.64 7.80
CA LEU A 200 6.06 -14.10 7.40
C LEU A 200 7.14 -13.88 8.47
N TYR A 201 7.26 -12.66 9.00
CA TYR A 201 8.31 -12.37 9.97
C TYR A 201 8.10 -13.10 11.31
N ALA A 202 6.85 -13.29 11.76
CA ALA A 202 6.53 -14.09 12.93
C ALA A 202 6.85 -15.59 12.70
N TYR A 203 6.61 -16.09 11.48
CA TYR A 203 7.01 -17.44 11.09
C TYR A 203 8.53 -17.62 11.16
N LEU A 204 9.30 -16.71 10.55
CA LEU A 204 10.75 -16.77 10.53
C LEU A 204 11.37 -16.64 11.94
N GLU A 205 10.71 -15.92 12.85
CA GLU A 205 11.12 -15.81 14.25
C GLU A 205 10.88 -17.12 15.03
N SER A 206 9.74 -17.78 14.80
CA SER A 206 9.43 -19.08 15.41
C SER A 206 10.19 -20.25 14.77
N HIS A 207 10.76 -20.06 13.58
CA HIS A 207 11.51 -21.05 12.80
C HIS A 207 12.96 -20.58 12.57
N PRO A 208 13.85 -20.70 13.57
CA PRO A 208 15.14 -20.01 13.57
C PRO A 208 16.13 -20.49 12.49
N LYS A 209 15.96 -21.68 11.92
CA LYS A 209 16.82 -22.14 10.81
C LYS A 209 16.44 -21.40 9.53
N GLU A 210 15.15 -21.36 9.23
CA GLU A 210 14.52 -20.69 8.10
C GLU A 210 14.75 -19.18 8.19
N GLY A 211 14.56 -18.59 9.38
CA GLY A 211 14.86 -17.19 9.65
C GLY A 211 16.33 -16.83 9.40
N ARG A 212 17.28 -17.68 9.82
CA ARG A 212 18.71 -17.47 9.52
C ARG A 212 18.99 -17.55 8.01
N ASN A 213 18.43 -18.54 7.33
CA ASN A 213 18.62 -18.73 5.89
C ASN A 213 18.07 -17.55 5.08
N PHE A 214 16.86 -17.11 5.42
CA PHE A 214 16.23 -15.93 4.83
C PHE A 214 17.05 -14.67 5.07
N ALA A 215 17.45 -14.41 6.32
CA ALA A 215 18.26 -13.23 6.66
C ALA A 215 19.61 -13.25 5.93
N ALA A 216 20.25 -14.42 5.82
CA ALA A 216 21.52 -14.55 5.12
C ALA A 216 21.41 -14.29 3.61
N HIS A 217 20.30 -14.71 3.00
CA HIS A 217 19.97 -14.38 1.61
C HIS A 217 19.74 -12.89 1.39
N MET A 218 18.95 -12.26 2.25
CA MET A 218 18.71 -10.81 2.21
C MET A 218 20.01 -10.03 2.36
N ARG A 219 20.95 -10.50 3.20
CA ARG A 219 22.29 -9.91 3.31
C ARG A 219 23.13 -10.14 2.06
N ALA A 220 23.16 -11.35 1.51
CA ALA A 220 23.90 -11.68 0.30
C ALA A 220 23.45 -10.76 -0.85
N GLN A 221 22.14 -10.60 -1.01
CA GLN A 221 21.57 -9.62 -1.91
C GLN A 221 22.07 -8.22 -1.53
N ALA A 222 21.83 -7.69 -0.33
CA ALA A 222 22.21 -6.33 0.03
C ALA A 222 23.71 -5.99 -0.19
N VAL A 223 24.62 -6.94 0.07
CA VAL A 223 26.09 -6.77 -0.09
C VAL A 223 26.52 -6.83 -1.55
N GLN A 224 25.95 -7.71 -2.36
CA GLN A 224 26.27 -7.82 -3.79
C GLN A 224 25.93 -6.54 -4.57
N TYR A 225 25.19 -5.64 -3.93
CA TYR A 225 24.28 -4.73 -4.60
C TYR A 225 24.23 -3.30 -4.03
N GLY A 226 24.66 -3.09 -2.78
CA GLY A 226 24.46 -1.84 -2.03
C GLY A 226 25.23 -0.62 -2.56
N ASP A 227 26.44 -0.80 -3.10
CA ASP A 227 27.30 0.33 -3.49
C ASP A 227 26.84 1.04 -4.78
N SER A 228 26.40 0.29 -5.80
CA SER A 228 26.15 0.85 -7.14
C SER A 228 24.81 1.56 -7.28
N SER A 229 23.75 1.08 -6.61
CA SER A 229 22.40 1.66 -6.71
C SER A 229 22.26 2.98 -5.97
N VAL A 230 23.04 3.17 -4.90
CA VAL A 230 22.93 4.32 -4.00
C VAL A 230 23.88 5.44 -4.45
N GLN A 231 25.15 5.12 -4.76
CA GLN A 231 26.16 6.14 -5.06
C GLN A 231 26.00 6.82 -6.42
N GLY A 232 25.42 6.13 -7.42
CA GLY A 232 25.24 6.69 -8.77
C GLY A 232 23.94 7.48 -8.94
N CYS A 233 23.00 7.37 -8.00
CA CYS A 233 21.62 7.81 -8.18
C CYS A 233 21.25 9.11 -7.47
N TYR A 234 22.00 9.49 -6.45
CA TYR A 234 21.74 10.71 -5.68
C TYR A 234 23.05 11.45 -5.39
N ASP A 235 23.01 12.78 -5.38
CA ASP A 235 24.16 13.59 -5.01
C ASP A 235 24.23 13.75 -3.49
N TRP A 236 24.87 12.78 -2.84
CA TRP A 236 25.06 12.75 -1.38
C TRP A 236 25.86 13.95 -0.85
N THR A 237 26.61 14.65 -1.69
CA THR A 237 27.35 15.86 -1.27
C THR A 237 26.42 17.02 -0.91
N THR A 238 25.17 16.99 -1.40
CA THR A 238 24.13 17.96 -1.00
C THR A 238 23.71 17.80 0.46
N LEU A 239 24.05 16.67 1.09
CA LEU A 239 23.77 16.36 2.49
C LEU A 239 25.00 16.52 3.40
N LYS A 240 26.04 17.19 2.93
CA LYS A 240 27.26 17.42 3.71
C LYS A 240 26.95 18.03 5.08
N GLY A 241 27.44 17.39 6.14
CA GLY A 241 27.23 17.80 7.54
C GLY A 241 25.81 17.64 8.07
N LYS A 242 24.95 16.90 7.37
CA LYS A 242 23.56 16.65 7.74
C LYS A 242 23.40 15.34 8.51
N THR A 243 22.29 15.24 9.25
CA THR A 243 21.89 14.00 9.94
C THR A 243 20.92 13.22 9.07
N LEU A 244 21.19 11.93 8.90
CA LEU A 244 20.35 10.99 8.15
C LEU A 244 19.90 9.86 9.06
N VAL A 245 18.61 9.55 9.03
CA VAL A 245 18.05 8.34 9.65
C VAL A 245 17.77 7.33 8.55
N ASP A 246 18.38 6.15 8.64
CA ASP A 246 18.17 5.02 7.73
C ASP A 246 17.11 4.10 8.33
N CYS A 247 15.85 4.32 7.94
CA CYS A 247 14.66 3.67 8.49
C CYS A 247 14.51 2.25 7.90
N GLY A 248 14.66 1.22 8.73
CA GLY A 248 14.74 -0.17 8.26
C GLY A 248 16.10 -0.49 7.61
N GLY A 249 17.17 0.19 8.06
CA GLY A 249 18.49 0.10 7.44
C GLY A 249 19.27 -1.20 7.73
N SER A 250 18.71 -2.11 8.52
CA SER A 250 19.27 -3.44 8.79
C SER A 250 20.71 -3.39 9.31
N PHE A 251 21.68 -3.97 8.58
CA PHE A 251 23.10 -3.99 8.96
C PHE A 251 23.85 -2.69 8.55
N GLY A 252 23.14 -1.67 8.07
CA GLY A 252 23.73 -0.37 7.74
C GLY A 252 24.62 -0.37 6.50
N SER A 253 24.45 -1.32 5.58
CA SER A 253 25.27 -1.38 4.35
C SER A 253 25.08 -0.15 3.47
N VAL A 254 23.86 0.38 3.42
CA VAL A 254 23.50 1.58 2.64
C VAL A 254 24.05 2.83 3.33
N ALA A 255 23.83 2.98 4.63
CA ALA A 255 24.47 4.03 5.43
C ALA A 255 26.01 4.02 5.27
N THR A 256 26.63 2.84 5.25
CA THR A 256 28.08 2.69 5.01
C THR A 256 28.48 3.19 3.63
N ALA A 257 27.75 2.81 2.59
CA ALA A 257 28.00 3.28 1.22
C ALA A 257 27.87 4.81 1.08
N ILE A 258 26.89 5.41 1.77
CA ILE A 258 26.66 6.87 1.79
C ILE A 258 27.78 7.59 2.55
N VAL A 259 28.10 7.16 3.77
CA VAL A 259 29.13 7.78 4.61
C VAL A 259 30.53 7.64 4.00
N ARG A 260 30.83 6.53 3.31
CA ARG A 260 32.09 6.41 2.56
C ARG A 260 32.21 7.43 1.42
N LYS A 261 31.09 7.83 0.82
CA LYS A 261 31.06 8.84 -0.25
C LYS A 261 31.14 10.26 0.31
N GLU A 262 30.47 10.53 1.43
CA GLU A 262 30.49 11.81 2.14
C GLU A 262 30.61 11.58 3.66
N PRO A 263 31.84 11.52 4.20
CA PRO A 263 32.10 11.14 5.60
C PRO A 263 31.54 12.07 6.66
N THR A 264 31.13 13.29 6.27
CA THR A 264 30.57 14.28 7.19
C THR A 264 29.10 14.04 7.54
N ILE A 265 28.40 13.17 6.79
CA ILE A 265 27.03 12.74 7.13
C ILE A 265 27.06 11.90 8.41
N LYS A 266 26.14 12.18 9.33
CA LYS A 266 25.91 11.34 10.51
C LYS A 266 24.66 10.50 10.29
N CYS A 267 24.84 9.18 10.26
CA CYS A 267 23.76 8.22 10.07
C CYS A 267 23.34 7.56 11.38
N ILE A 268 22.04 7.47 11.60
CA ILE A 268 21.40 6.64 12.62
C ILE A 268 20.64 5.55 11.89
N VAL A 269 21.12 4.31 11.98
CA VAL A 269 20.47 3.15 11.37
C VAL A 269 19.44 2.60 12.33
N GLN A 270 18.17 2.63 11.91
CA GLN A 270 17.04 2.16 12.70
C GLN A 270 16.50 0.83 12.18
N ASP A 271 16.27 -0.12 13.09
CA ASP A 271 15.61 -1.40 12.78
C ASP A 271 15.03 -2.00 14.07
N LEU A 272 14.37 -3.16 13.98
CA LEU A 272 13.82 -3.87 15.13
C LEU A 272 14.94 -4.29 16.11
N PRO A 273 14.64 -4.39 17.42
CA PRO A 273 15.66 -4.61 18.47
C PRO A 273 16.63 -5.78 18.17
N LYS A 274 16.10 -6.93 17.75
CA LYS A 274 16.91 -8.13 17.44
C LYS A 274 17.85 -7.92 16.25
N VAL A 275 17.44 -7.13 15.26
CA VAL A 275 18.24 -6.81 14.08
C VAL A 275 19.36 -5.87 14.46
N VAL A 276 19.06 -4.81 15.22
CA VAL A 276 20.04 -3.87 15.76
C VAL A 276 21.09 -4.56 16.63
N ASP A 277 20.68 -5.43 17.55
CA ASP A 277 21.61 -6.20 18.39
C ASP A 277 22.57 -7.07 17.54
N SER A 278 22.05 -7.65 16.45
CA SER A 278 22.83 -8.47 15.53
C SER A 278 23.77 -7.61 14.67
N ALA A 279 23.32 -6.44 14.23
CA ALA A 279 24.09 -5.49 13.44
C ALA A 279 25.25 -4.90 14.24
N ILE A 280 25.02 -4.51 15.50
CA ILE A 280 26.07 -4.02 16.41
C ILE A 280 27.15 -5.10 16.60
N LYS A 281 26.76 -6.35 16.86
CA LYS A 281 27.71 -7.46 17.03
C LYS A 281 28.53 -7.73 15.76
N ALA A 282 27.90 -7.69 14.60
CA ALA A 282 28.56 -7.96 13.32
C ALA A 282 29.53 -6.82 12.93
N THR A 283 29.07 -5.58 13.04
CA THR A 283 29.86 -4.39 12.66
C THR A 283 31.00 -4.11 13.62
N ALA A 284 30.87 -4.43 14.91
CA ALA A 284 31.98 -4.33 15.87
C ALA A 284 33.19 -5.24 15.52
N GLN A 285 32.98 -6.25 14.67
CA GLN A 285 34.05 -7.14 14.18
C GLN A 285 34.64 -6.66 12.84
N ASP A 286 34.05 -5.65 12.21
CA ASP A 286 34.49 -5.09 10.94
C ASP A 286 35.34 -3.84 11.18
N PRO A 287 36.68 -3.92 11.00
CA PRO A 287 37.56 -2.77 11.23
C PRO A 287 37.35 -1.64 10.21
N ASP A 288 36.72 -1.91 9.07
CA ASP A 288 36.47 -0.94 8.00
C ASP A 288 35.07 -0.29 8.10
N PHE A 289 34.32 -0.61 9.17
CA PHE A 289 33.02 -0.01 9.43
C PHE A 289 33.18 1.40 10.04
N PRO A 290 32.50 2.44 9.49
CA PRO A 290 32.70 3.83 9.91
C PRO A 290 31.94 4.16 11.21
N HIS A 291 32.38 3.60 12.34
CA HIS A 291 31.76 3.75 13.65
C HIS A 291 31.62 5.20 14.14
N ASP A 292 32.48 6.11 13.69
CA ASP A 292 32.42 7.52 14.07
C ASP A 292 31.23 8.26 13.43
N SER A 293 30.69 7.75 12.33
CA SER A 293 29.62 8.38 11.55
C SER A 293 28.34 7.55 11.46
N ILE A 294 28.36 6.29 11.92
CA ILE A 294 27.17 5.43 11.95
C ILE A 294 26.93 4.91 13.36
N SER A 295 25.70 5.10 13.82
CA SER A 295 25.18 4.50 15.05
C SER A 295 23.92 3.68 14.76
N PHE A 296 23.57 2.77 15.65
CA PHE A 296 22.37 1.94 15.54
C PHE A 296 21.38 2.27 16.65
N GLN A 297 20.09 2.30 16.33
CA GLN A 297 19.00 2.55 17.27
C GLN A 297 17.87 1.56 17.03
N ALA A 298 17.43 0.86 18.07
CA ALA A 298 16.23 0.04 17.99
C ALA A 298 15.00 0.95 17.84
N GLN A 299 14.27 0.81 16.73
CA GLN A 299 13.07 1.61 16.43
C GLN A 299 12.19 0.87 15.42
N SER A 300 10.88 0.92 15.62
CA SER A 300 9.90 0.56 14.60
C SER A 300 9.50 1.80 13.81
N PHE A 301 9.57 1.76 12.48
CA PHE A 301 9.07 2.84 11.62
C PHE A 301 7.52 2.94 11.60
N LEU A 302 6.82 2.05 12.32
CA LEU A 302 5.37 2.13 12.54
C LEU A 302 5.02 2.89 13.83
N GLU A 303 6.03 3.21 14.64
CA GLU A 303 5.89 4.02 15.85
C GLU A 303 6.41 5.44 15.58
N PRO A 304 5.88 6.47 16.28
CA PRO A 304 6.31 7.85 16.08
C PRO A 304 7.83 8.00 16.09
N GLN A 305 8.37 8.61 15.04
CA GLN A 305 9.81 8.74 14.82
C GLN A 305 10.45 9.57 15.95
N PRO A 306 11.35 9.00 16.77
CA PRO A 306 11.92 9.68 17.93
C PRO A 306 13.05 10.66 17.62
N VAL A 307 13.66 10.57 16.43
CA VAL A 307 14.84 11.37 16.07
C VAL A 307 14.46 12.48 15.11
N LEU A 308 14.81 13.72 15.46
CA LEU A 308 14.78 14.86 14.54
C LEU A 308 16.03 14.84 13.65
N ALA A 309 15.84 14.68 12.34
CA ALA A 309 16.91 14.61 11.35
C ALA A 309 16.61 15.47 10.11
N ASP A 310 17.66 15.78 9.36
CA ASP A 310 17.53 16.50 8.09
C ASP A 310 16.97 15.58 6.99
N VAL A 311 17.27 14.28 7.06
CA VAL A 311 16.92 13.28 6.04
C VAL A 311 16.43 11.99 6.67
N TYR A 312 15.34 11.44 6.14
CA TYR A 312 14.84 10.11 6.45
C TYR A 312 14.86 9.26 5.19
N LEU A 313 15.64 8.18 5.22
CA LEU A 313 15.84 7.27 4.10
C LEU A 313 15.04 5.99 4.33
N PHE A 314 14.25 5.60 3.34
CA PHE A 314 13.55 4.32 3.27
C PHE A 314 14.03 3.58 2.03
N ARG A 315 14.73 2.46 2.21
CA ARG A 315 15.15 1.62 1.09
C ARG A 315 14.50 0.26 1.19
N MET A 316 13.79 -0.13 0.14
CA MET A 316 13.19 -1.46 0.05
C MET A 316 12.26 -1.74 1.24
N VAL A 317 11.51 -0.72 1.66
CA VAL A 317 10.60 -0.73 2.80
C VAL A 317 9.17 -0.73 2.28
N PHE A 318 8.78 0.28 1.51
CA PHE A 318 7.38 0.53 1.15
C PHE A 318 6.76 -0.59 0.31
N HIS A 319 7.55 -1.33 -0.49
CA HIS A 319 7.01 -2.44 -1.26
C HIS A 319 6.57 -3.64 -0.41
N ASN A 320 6.97 -3.71 0.86
CA ASN A 320 6.54 -4.76 1.79
C ASN A 320 5.14 -4.49 2.39
N TRP A 321 4.58 -3.30 2.16
CA TRP A 321 3.36 -2.83 2.81
C TRP A 321 2.26 -2.53 1.80
N SER A 322 1.02 -2.76 2.20
CA SER A 322 -0.16 -2.28 1.48
C SER A 322 -0.22 -0.75 1.55
N ASP A 323 -1.15 -0.13 0.83
CA ASP A 323 -1.30 1.33 0.88
C ASP A 323 -1.68 1.80 2.30
N ALA A 324 -2.52 1.04 3.01
CA ALA A 324 -2.86 1.28 4.41
C ALA A 324 -1.62 1.22 5.32
N GLY A 325 -0.79 0.19 5.16
CA GLY A 325 0.46 0.03 5.91
C GLY A 325 1.45 1.15 5.60
N ALA A 326 1.60 1.50 4.33
CA ALA A 326 2.48 2.57 3.87
C ALA A 326 2.05 3.95 4.42
N ARG A 327 0.74 4.25 4.45
CA ARG A 327 0.23 5.47 5.10
C ARG A 327 0.61 5.53 6.58
N ARG A 328 0.52 4.42 7.31
CA ARG A 328 0.93 4.36 8.74
C ARG A 328 2.42 4.67 8.93
N ILE A 329 3.28 4.22 8.01
CA ILE A 329 4.72 4.55 8.05
C ILE A 329 4.93 6.06 7.88
N ILE A 330 4.23 6.69 6.93
CA ILE A 330 4.34 8.13 6.68
C ILE A 330 3.79 8.92 7.88
N GLN A 331 2.64 8.51 8.43
CA GLN A 331 2.04 9.10 9.64
C GLN A 331 2.98 9.05 10.84
N ALA A 332 3.65 7.91 11.06
CA ALA A 332 4.62 7.74 12.12
C ALA A 332 5.85 8.67 11.96
N LEU A 333 6.16 9.10 10.74
CA LEU A 333 7.26 10.02 10.45
C LEU A 333 6.93 11.49 10.74
N LEU A 334 5.66 11.90 10.57
CA LEU A 334 5.25 13.31 10.63
C LEU A 334 5.75 14.09 11.86
N PRO A 335 5.71 13.56 13.09
CA PRO A 335 6.15 14.29 14.28
C PRO A 335 7.63 14.73 14.23
N ALA A 336 8.43 14.07 13.40
CA ALA A 336 9.87 14.33 13.26
C ALA A 336 10.22 15.23 12.08
N LEU A 337 9.26 15.61 11.23
CA LEU A 337 9.48 16.50 10.10
C LEU A 337 9.63 17.95 10.57
N ARG A 338 10.60 18.64 9.98
CA ARG A 338 10.86 20.07 10.16
C ARG A 338 10.91 20.75 8.78
N PRO A 339 10.65 22.06 8.67
CA PRO A 339 10.76 22.75 7.39
C PRO A 339 12.10 22.44 6.71
N GLY A 340 12.04 21.86 5.50
CA GLY A 340 13.21 21.43 4.74
C GLY A 340 13.71 20.01 5.02
N SER A 341 13.11 19.25 5.95
CA SER A 341 13.34 17.82 6.11
C SER A 341 13.06 17.10 4.81
N ARG A 342 13.93 16.13 4.46
CA ARG A 342 13.81 15.35 3.23
C ARG A 342 13.42 13.92 3.54
N VAL A 343 12.53 13.37 2.73
CA VAL A 343 12.22 11.93 2.73
C VAL A 343 12.70 11.34 1.43
N ILE A 344 13.62 10.39 1.51
CA ILE A 344 14.23 9.75 0.34
C ILE A 344 13.77 8.29 0.32
N CYS A 345 13.17 7.87 -0.77
CA CYS A 345 12.75 6.48 -0.98
C CYS A 345 13.57 5.82 -2.10
N VAL A 346 14.08 4.62 -1.83
CA VAL A 346 14.81 3.77 -2.79
C VAL A 346 14.02 2.47 -2.99
N GLU A 347 13.26 2.41 -4.08
CA GLU A 347 12.26 1.36 -4.30
C GLU A 347 12.28 0.83 -5.73
N TYR A 348 11.71 -0.36 -5.96
CA TYR A 348 11.21 -0.69 -7.29
C TYR A 348 10.00 0.19 -7.60
N VAL A 349 10.01 0.80 -8.78
CA VAL A 349 8.88 1.59 -9.29
C VAL A 349 8.34 0.88 -10.52
N MET A 350 7.06 0.55 -10.48
CA MET A 350 6.36 -0.14 -11.56
C MET A 350 6.33 0.78 -12.80
N PRO A 351 6.80 0.33 -13.97
CA PRO A 351 6.56 1.06 -15.20
C PRO A 351 5.08 0.91 -15.61
N PRO A 352 4.48 1.95 -16.21
CA PRO A 352 3.18 1.79 -16.84
C PRO A 352 3.21 0.67 -17.88
N ILE A 353 2.06 0.02 -18.09
CA ILE A 353 1.99 -1.15 -18.96
C ILE A 353 2.49 -0.85 -20.37
N GLY A 354 3.45 -1.65 -20.85
CA GLY A 354 4.00 -1.51 -22.20
C GLY A 354 4.99 -0.36 -22.42
N THR A 355 5.39 0.38 -21.38
CA THR A 355 6.41 1.45 -21.52
C THR A 355 7.84 0.96 -21.29
N ALA A 356 8.01 -0.28 -20.84
CA ALA A 356 9.30 -0.89 -20.55
C ALA A 356 9.56 -2.10 -21.46
N PRO A 357 10.83 -2.55 -21.59
CA PRO A 357 11.12 -3.84 -22.23
C PRO A 357 10.29 -4.95 -21.59
N SER A 358 9.56 -5.71 -22.41
CA SER A 358 8.53 -6.66 -21.94
C SER A 358 9.02 -7.63 -20.87
N TYR A 359 10.25 -8.14 -21.00
CA TYR A 359 10.80 -9.06 -20.00
C TYR A 359 11.22 -8.36 -18.69
N ALA A 360 11.69 -7.11 -18.76
CA ALA A 360 11.97 -6.31 -17.58
C ALA A 360 10.67 -5.95 -16.83
N GLU A 361 9.61 -5.58 -17.55
CA GLU A 361 8.28 -5.39 -16.97
C GLU A 361 7.77 -6.66 -16.30
N LEU A 362 7.90 -7.82 -16.97
CA LEU A 362 7.55 -9.12 -16.41
C LEU A 362 8.30 -9.41 -15.10
N ALA A 363 9.58 -9.05 -15.01
CA ALA A 363 10.37 -9.24 -13.79
C ALA A 363 9.79 -8.40 -12.64
N THR A 364 9.56 -7.11 -12.86
CA THR A 364 8.98 -6.20 -11.86
C THR A 364 7.58 -6.65 -11.40
N ARG A 365 6.71 -7.11 -12.32
CA ARG A 365 5.38 -7.64 -11.97
C ARG A 365 5.44 -8.95 -11.19
N ARG A 366 6.47 -9.79 -11.41
CA ARG A 366 6.69 -10.99 -10.59
C ARG A 366 7.12 -10.64 -9.17
N LEU A 367 7.94 -9.61 -9.01
CA LEU A 367 8.30 -9.09 -7.70
C LEU A 367 7.05 -8.56 -6.98
N ASP A 368 6.24 -7.76 -7.66
CA ASP A 368 4.96 -7.27 -7.12
C ASP A 368 4.08 -8.41 -6.61
N ASN A 369 3.83 -9.42 -7.45
CA ASN A 369 3.06 -10.60 -7.04
C ASN A 369 3.69 -11.36 -5.85
N MET A 370 5.04 -11.42 -5.79
CA MET A 370 5.74 -12.03 -4.66
C MET A 370 5.49 -11.25 -3.37
N MET A 371 5.61 -9.92 -3.41
CA MET A 371 5.40 -9.04 -2.25
C MET A 371 3.94 -9.10 -1.78
N TYR A 372 2.98 -9.05 -2.72
CA TYR A 372 1.57 -9.19 -2.42
C TYR A 372 1.25 -10.54 -1.77
N THR A 373 1.76 -11.63 -2.36
CA THR A 373 1.53 -13.00 -1.86
C THR A 373 2.09 -13.20 -0.44
N LEU A 374 3.33 -12.77 -0.20
CA LEU A 374 4.03 -13.09 1.04
C LEU A 374 3.70 -12.12 2.17
N MET A 375 3.41 -10.87 1.86
CA MET A 375 3.44 -9.77 2.83
C MET A 375 2.31 -8.75 2.67
N LYS A 376 1.37 -8.95 1.73
CA LYS A 376 0.41 -7.91 1.33
C LYS A 376 1.11 -6.63 0.84
N GLY A 377 2.32 -6.79 0.32
CA GLY A 377 3.11 -5.70 -0.24
C GLY A 377 2.65 -5.29 -1.64
N LYS A 378 3.14 -4.15 -2.12
CA LYS A 378 2.79 -3.57 -3.42
C LYS A 378 3.97 -2.82 -4.03
N VAL A 379 4.35 -3.18 -5.25
CA VAL A 379 5.28 -2.40 -6.07
C VAL A 379 4.47 -1.36 -6.84
N ARG A 380 4.65 -0.09 -6.49
CA ARG A 380 3.81 1.02 -6.96
C ARG A 380 4.38 1.72 -8.18
N GLU A 381 3.51 2.27 -9.00
CA GLU A 381 3.85 3.28 -10.00
C GLU A 381 4.26 4.61 -9.33
N LEU A 382 4.93 5.48 -10.08
CA LEU A 382 5.40 6.77 -9.54
C LEU A 382 4.25 7.65 -9.05
N ASN A 383 3.12 7.67 -9.76
CA ASN A 383 1.98 8.50 -9.36
C ASN A 383 1.30 7.95 -8.10
N GLU A 384 1.18 6.63 -7.97
CA GLU A 384 0.69 6.00 -6.74
C GLU A 384 1.56 6.35 -5.53
N PHE A 385 2.89 6.46 -5.69
CA PHE A 385 3.76 6.97 -4.63
C PHE A 385 3.49 8.44 -4.29
N LYS A 386 3.27 9.29 -5.29
CA LYS A 386 2.98 10.72 -5.04
C LYS A 386 1.66 10.88 -4.29
N GLU A 387 0.61 10.25 -4.80
CA GLU A 387 -0.73 10.24 -4.21
C GLU A 387 -0.69 9.67 -2.78
N LEU A 388 0.08 8.61 -2.54
CA LEU A 388 0.26 8.04 -1.21
C LEU A 388 0.82 9.06 -0.20
N PHE A 389 1.87 9.79 -0.56
CA PHE A 389 2.47 10.79 0.32
C PHE A 389 1.56 12.02 0.48
N GLU A 390 1.02 12.53 -0.62
CA GLU A 390 0.11 13.68 -0.64
C GLU A 390 -1.17 13.43 0.16
N SER A 391 -1.70 12.19 0.13
CA SER A 391 -2.89 11.80 0.91
C SER A 391 -2.69 11.78 2.43
N VAL A 392 -1.44 11.79 2.90
CA VAL A 392 -1.12 11.78 4.33
C VAL A 392 -0.66 13.16 4.80
N GLU A 393 0.14 13.85 3.98
CA GLU A 393 0.73 15.14 4.32
C GLU A 393 1.00 15.94 3.04
N PRO A 394 0.09 16.85 2.64
CA PRO A 394 0.22 17.66 1.44
C PRO A 394 1.47 18.55 1.41
N ASP A 395 1.99 18.96 2.58
CA ASP A 395 3.20 19.78 2.67
C ASP A 395 4.49 18.95 2.48
N LEU A 396 4.41 17.61 2.42
CA LEU A 396 5.49 16.76 1.89
C LEU A 396 5.47 16.82 0.35
N VAL A 397 6.16 17.81 -0.20
CA VAL A 397 6.14 18.08 -1.64
C VAL A 397 7.16 17.21 -2.36
N PHE A 398 6.72 16.43 -3.35
CA PHE A 398 7.59 15.66 -4.24
C PHE A 398 8.56 16.58 -5.01
N THR A 399 9.86 16.28 -4.97
CA THR A 399 10.90 17.14 -5.59
C THR A 399 11.65 16.48 -6.73
N SER A 400 11.96 15.19 -6.63
CA SER A 400 12.78 14.53 -7.64
C SER A 400 12.47 13.05 -7.79
N PHE A 401 12.69 12.56 -9.02
CA PHE A 401 12.69 11.14 -9.33
C PHE A 401 13.83 10.81 -10.29
N LYS A 402 14.59 9.79 -9.94
CA LYS A 402 15.56 9.17 -10.83
C LYS A 402 15.17 7.71 -11.05
N PRO A 403 14.77 7.34 -12.28
CA PRO A 403 14.39 5.97 -12.56
C PRO A 403 15.59 5.03 -12.46
N GLY A 404 15.35 3.86 -11.89
CA GLY A 404 16.25 2.72 -12.01
C GLY A 404 16.31 2.20 -13.45
N GLN A 405 17.39 1.49 -13.76
CA GLN A 405 17.56 0.76 -15.01
C GLN A 405 16.71 -0.51 -14.97
N LEU A 406 15.58 -0.51 -15.67
CA LEU A 406 14.77 -1.70 -15.84
C LEU A 406 15.58 -2.77 -16.59
N ARG A 407 15.73 -3.96 -15.99
CA ARG A 407 16.53 -5.07 -16.50
C ARG A 407 15.74 -6.37 -16.44
N ALA A 408 16.15 -7.34 -17.25
CA ALA A 408 15.53 -8.67 -17.29
C ALA A 408 15.71 -9.48 -15.99
N THR A 409 16.65 -9.08 -15.13
CA THR A 409 16.90 -9.68 -13.82
C THR A 409 16.86 -8.60 -12.77
N HIS A 410 16.33 -8.95 -11.60
CA HIS A 410 16.37 -8.10 -10.42
C HIS A 410 17.83 -7.77 -10.11
N ASP A 411 18.17 -6.50 -10.27
CA ASP A 411 19.48 -5.92 -10.04
C ASP A 411 19.25 -4.60 -9.28
N PRO A 412 20.18 -4.15 -8.44
CA PRO A 412 20.00 -2.93 -7.65
C PRO A 412 19.93 -1.68 -8.47
N ARG A 413 20.55 -1.70 -9.66
CA ARG A 413 20.41 -0.62 -10.63
C ARG A 413 18.95 -0.45 -11.05
N CYS A 414 18.08 -1.43 -10.83
CA CYS A 414 16.64 -1.33 -11.05
C CYS A 414 15.91 -0.50 -9.99
N HIS A 415 16.51 -0.22 -8.83
CA HIS A 415 15.87 0.63 -7.82
C HIS A 415 15.87 2.08 -8.30
N SER A 416 14.72 2.71 -8.19
CA SER A 416 14.53 4.13 -8.44
C SER A 416 14.69 4.92 -7.16
N MET A 417 15.09 6.18 -7.30
CA MET A 417 15.21 7.13 -6.21
C MET A 417 14.08 8.14 -6.32
N MET A 418 13.35 8.37 -5.23
CA MET A 418 12.31 9.38 -5.12
C MET A 418 12.58 10.26 -3.89
N GLU A 419 12.27 11.54 -3.99
CA GLU A 419 12.49 12.50 -2.91
C GLU A 419 11.29 13.41 -2.71
N TRP A 420 10.97 13.63 -1.44
CA TRP A 420 10.01 14.63 -0.96
C TRP A 420 10.70 15.57 0.01
N VAL A 421 10.26 16.82 0.05
CA VAL A 421 10.74 17.84 0.99
C VAL A 421 9.55 18.44 1.71
N TYR A 422 9.61 18.44 3.04
CA TYR A 422 8.57 19.04 3.87
C TYR A 422 8.65 20.57 3.77
N LYS A 423 7.60 21.20 3.26
CA LYS A 423 7.48 22.63 3.00
C LYS A 423 6.16 23.13 3.61
N PRO A 424 6.09 23.26 4.94
CA PRO A 424 4.87 23.68 5.60
C PRO A 424 4.41 25.03 5.05
N SER A 425 3.12 25.14 4.74
CA SER A 425 2.54 26.28 4.04
C SER A 425 2.44 27.57 4.89
N SER A 426 2.93 27.55 6.14
CA SER A 426 3.22 28.75 6.93
C SER A 426 4.49 28.59 7.79
N THR A 427 5.42 29.53 7.68
CA THR A 427 6.45 29.76 8.71
C THR A 427 5.83 30.60 9.82
N PRO A 428 5.80 30.17 11.09
CA PRO A 428 5.37 31.02 12.19
C PRO A 428 6.38 32.16 12.35
N THR A 429 5.97 33.40 12.11
CA THR A 429 6.72 34.57 12.57
C THR A 429 6.50 34.73 14.07
N ASP A 430 7.60 34.86 14.81
CA ASP A 430 7.63 35.03 16.27
C ASP A 430 6.62 36.09 16.75
N GLY A 431 5.69 35.65 17.60
CA GLY A 431 5.04 36.48 18.62
C GLY A 431 3.82 37.31 18.20
N GLU A 432 2.66 36.67 18.06
CA GLU A 432 1.33 37.20 18.45
C GLU A 432 0.30 36.06 18.31
N ALA A 433 -0.50 35.79 19.36
CA ALA A 433 -1.46 34.69 19.37
C ALA A 433 -2.71 35.06 18.56
N VAL A 434 -2.70 34.68 17.29
CA VAL A 434 -3.89 34.55 16.43
C VAL A 434 -3.84 33.12 15.91
N SER A 435 -4.78 32.28 16.33
CA SER A 435 -4.84 30.86 15.97
C SER A 435 -5.47 30.70 14.58
N ASP A 436 -4.69 30.96 13.54
CA ASP A 436 -5.09 30.62 12.17
C ASP A 436 -4.59 29.21 11.82
N ARG A 437 -5.52 28.26 11.95
CA ARG A 437 -5.61 26.87 11.42
C ARG A 437 -5.36 25.66 12.34
N GLU A 438 -6.39 24.81 12.33
CA GLU A 438 -6.54 23.39 12.71
C GLU A 438 -6.11 22.97 14.12
N ALA A 439 -7.01 23.22 15.08
CA ALA A 439 -6.95 22.61 16.40
C ALA A 439 -7.65 21.24 16.39
N LEU A 440 -6.92 20.16 16.09
CA LEU A 440 -7.36 18.81 16.41
C LEU A 440 -7.29 18.60 17.93
N THR A 441 -8.43 18.70 18.61
CA THR A 441 -8.53 18.39 20.05
C THR A 441 -9.10 16.97 20.22
N ASN A 442 -8.40 16.13 20.97
CA ASN A 442 -8.88 14.80 21.37
C ASN A 442 -9.29 14.85 22.85
N GLY A 443 -10.59 14.67 23.16
CA GLY A 443 -11.18 14.73 24.50
C GLY A 443 -12.12 15.93 24.72
N GLU A 444 -12.84 15.97 25.86
CA GLU A 444 -13.74 17.09 26.24
C GLU A 444 -12.99 18.44 26.15
N ALA A 445 -13.38 19.28 25.20
CA ALA A 445 -12.74 20.58 24.94
C ALA A 445 -13.74 21.74 25.16
N PRO A 446 -13.95 22.20 26.41
CA PRO A 446 -14.86 23.32 26.67
C PRO A 446 -14.26 24.63 26.17
N THR A 447 -14.92 25.28 25.21
CA THR A 447 -14.64 26.66 24.78
C THR A 447 -15.68 27.61 25.39
N ASN A 448 -15.24 28.76 25.91
CA ASN A 448 -16.10 29.72 26.60
C ASN A 448 -15.92 31.10 25.94
N GLY A 449 -16.96 31.63 25.28
CA GLY A 449 -16.93 32.88 24.48
C GLY A 449 -17.05 32.66 22.97
N GLU A 450 -17.12 33.76 22.19
CA GLU A 450 -17.17 33.73 20.71
C GLU A 450 -15.90 33.09 20.14
N ALA A 451 -16.04 31.95 19.44
CA ALA A 451 -14.93 31.16 18.91
C ALA A 451 -15.03 31.00 17.37
N PRO A 452 -14.67 32.03 16.58
CA PRO A 452 -14.73 31.95 15.13
C PRO A 452 -13.65 31.01 14.56
N THR A 453 -14.05 30.03 13.75
CA THR A 453 -13.16 29.12 13.03
C THR A 453 -13.27 29.34 11.52
N ASN A 454 -12.15 29.26 10.79
CA ASN A 454 -12.09 29.42 9.35
C ASN A 454 -11.26 28.26 8.76
N GLY A 455 -11.89 27.33 8.03
CA GLY A 455 -11.28 26.08 7.56
C GLY A 455 -12.00 24.82 8.05
N GLU A 456 -11.30 23.69 8.10
CA GLU A 456 -11.84 22.44 8.67
C GLU A 456 -11.64 22.41 10.21
N ALA A 457 -12.66 22.00 10.96
CA ALA A 457 -12.63 21.92 12.42
C ALA A 457 -13.01 20.52 12.93
N PRO A 458 -12.09 19.53 12.93
CA PRO A 458 -12.38 18.18 13.38
C PRO A 458 -12.23 18.05 14.91
N THR A 459 -13.29 17.61 15.59
CA THR A 459 -13.30 17.27 17.02
C THR A 459 -13.65 15.80 17.22
N ASN A 460 -13.04 15.16 18.23
CA ASN A 460 -13.27 13.75 18.56
C ASN A 460 -13.53 13.62 20.07
N GLY A 461 -14.80 13.37 20.44
CA GLY A 461 -15.34 13.45 21.81
C GLY A 461 -16.53 14.41 21.94
N GLU A 462 -16.99 14.66 23.17
CA GLU A 462 -18.00 15.69 23.45
C GLU A 462 -17.39 17.11 23.30
N ALA A 463 -18.08 17.99 22.55
CA ALA A 463 -17.63 19.36 22.30
C ALA A 463 -18.63 20.40 22.87
N PRO A 464 -18.58 20.70 24.18
CA PRO A 464 -19.43 21.72 24.78
C PRO A 464 -18.91 23.14 24.49
N THR A 465 -19.70 23.95 23.78
CA THR A 465 -19.44 25.37 23.52
C THR A 465 -20.45 26.24 24.25
N ASN A 466 -20.00 27.36 24.83
CA ASN A 466 -20.87 28.33 25.51
C ASN A 466 -20.66 29.73 24.90
N GLY A 467 -21.63 30.18 24.09
CA GLY A 467 -21.56 31.37 23.24
C GLY A 467 -21.88 31.08 21.76
N GLU A 468 -21.78 32.10 20.90
CA GLU A 468 -21.93 31.94 19.44
C GLU A 468 -20.69 31.26 18.83
N ALA A 469 -20.91 30.27 17.94
CA ALA A 469 -19.85 29.49 17.31
C ALA A 469 -19.88 29.58 15.77
N PRO A 470 -19.44 30.72 15.17
CA PRO A 470 -19.41 30.86 13.72
C PRO A 470 -18.25 30.09 13.08
N THR A 471 -18.56 29.13 12.20
CA THR A 471 -17.59 28.38 11.39
C THR A 471 -17.72 28.74 9.92
N ASN A 472 -16.60 29.05 9.25
CA ASN A 472 -16.54 29.26 7.81
C ASN A 472 -15.66 28.18 7.17
N GLY A 473 -16.25 27.12 6.61
CA GLY A 473 -15.54 25.91 6.16
C GLY A 473 -16.27 24.63 6.54
N VAL A 474 -15.53 23.55 6.82
CA VAL A 474 -16.11 22.23 7.15
C VAL A 474 -16.04 21.97 8.66
N ALA A 475 -17.16 21.78 9.34
CA ALA A 475 -17.19 21.33 10.74
C ALA A 475 -17.30 19.80 10.79
N LEU A 476 -16.38 19.11 11.48
CA LEU A 476 -16.40 17.65 11.64
C LEU A 476 -16.41 17.29 13.13
N THR A 477 -17.46 16.65 13.62
CA THR A 477 -17.51 16.20 15.02
C THR A 477 -17.73 14.70 15.09
N ASN A 478 -16.83 13.96 15.73
CA ASN A 478 -16.98 12.54 16.01
C ASN A 478 -17.25 12.34 17.51
N GLY A 479 -18.51 12.36 17.90
CA GLY A 479 -19.02 12.48 19.27
C GLY A 479 -20.20 13.45 19.36
N ASP A 480 -20.66 13.76 20.58
CA ASP A 480 -21.80 14.67 20.77
C ASP A 480 -21.38 16.14 20.69
N ALA A 481 -22.16 16.95 19.97
CA ALA A 481 -21.98 18.40 19.87
C ALA A 481 -23.00 19.12 20.77
N LEU A 482 -22.54 19.89 21.76
CA LEU A 482 -23.39 20.62 22.70
C LEU A 482 -23.13 22.12 22.60
N THR A 483 -24.03 22.89 22.00
CA THR A 483 -23.88 24.35 21.86
C THR A 483 -24.91 25.09 22.72
N ASN A 484 -24.44 25.92 23.65
CA ASN A 484 -25.29 26.85 24.41
C ASN A 484 -25.16 28.28 23.84
N GLY A 485 -25.97 28.59 22.84
CA GLY A 485 -25.90 29.78 21.99
C GLY A 485 -26.22 29.42 20.53
N ASP A 486 -26.01 30.37 19.61
CA ASP A 486 -26.27 30.15 18.18
C ASP A 486 -25.11 29.42 17.48
N ALA A 487 -25.45 28.45 16.63
CA ALA A 487 -24.52 27.68 15.80
C ALA A 487 -24.65 28.12 14.33
N LEU A 488 -23.61 28.78 13.81
CA LEU A 488 -23.62 29.37 12.46
C LEU A 488 -22.51 28.74 11.61
N THR A 489 -22.85 27.91 10.62
CA THR A 489 -21.86 27.30 9.72
C THR A 489 -22.06 27.79 8.29
N ASN A 490 -21.04 28.44 7.73
CA ASN A 490 -20.96 28.78 6.31
C ASN A 490 -20.03 27.79 5.60
N GLY A 491 -20.59 26.65 5.19
CA GLY A 491 -19.91 25.50 4.62
C GLY A 491 -20.57 24.18 5.07
N GLU A 492 -19.84 23.07 5.01
CA GLU A 492 -20.37 21.75 5.35
C GLU A 492 -20.28 21.46 6.86
N ALA A 493 -21.26 20.77 7.43
CA ALA A 493 -21.28 20.36 8.83
C ALA A 493 -21.58 18.87 8.95
N PHE A 494 -20.66 18.07 9.50
CA PHE A 494 -20.85 16.65 9.68
C PHE A 494 -20.61 16.22 11.14
N THR A 495 -21.64 15.62 11.75
CA THR A 495 -21.60 15.13 13.14
C THR A 495 -21.89 13.63 13.19
N ASN A 496 -21.02 12.87 13.85
CA ASN A 496 -21.17 11.45 14.12
C ASN A 496 -21.42 11.24 15.63
N GLY A 497 -22.62 11.64 16.07
CA GLY A 497 -23.11 11.67 17.45
C GLY A 497 -24.39 12.53 17.56
N GLU A 498 -24.87 12.79 18.78
CA GLU A 498 -26.03 13.68 19.00
C GLU A 498 -25.61 15.16 18.89
N ALA A 499 -26.47 16.02 18.34
CA ALA A 499 -26.23 17.46 18.21
C ALA A 499 -27.34 18.25 18.91
N PHE A 500 -26.99 18.95 19.99
CA PHE A 500 -27.93 19.78 20.74
C PHE A 500 -27.52 21.25 20.72
N THR A 501 -28.42 22.11 20.25
CA THR A 501 -28.22 23.57 20.22
C THR A 501 -29.30 24.26 21.05
N ASN A 502 -28.90 25.08 22.02
CA ASN A 502 -29.79 25.93 22.80
C ASN A 502 -29.73 27.38 22.29
N GLY A 503 -30.16 27.57 21.05
CA GLY A 503 -30.10 28.80 20.24
C GLY A 503 -30.45 28.48 18.79
N ASP A 504 -30.23 29.40 17.87
CA ASP A 504 -30.49 29.18 16.44
C ASP A 504 -29.40 28.32 15.80
N ALA A 505 -29.77 27.48 14.83
CA ALA A 505 -28.85 26.62 14.08
C ALA A 505 -28.97 26.88 12.58
N PHE A 506 -27.99 27.59 12.01
CA PHE A 506 -27.98 27.94 10.59
C PHE A 506 -26.77 27.32 9.87
N THR A 507 -27.04 26.55 8.81
CA THR A 507 -25.99 25.95 7.96
C THR A 507 -26.18 26.33 6.49
N ASN A 508 -25.15 26.92 5.89
CA ASN A 508 -25.10 27.26 4.47
C ASN A 508 -24.15 26.30 3.72
N GLY A 509 -24.56 25.03 3.60
CA GLY A 509 -23.84 23.93 2.96
C GLY A 509 -24.47 22.58 3.32
N GLU A 510 -23.81 21.46 3.00
CA GLU A 510 -24.32 20.12 3.38
C GLU A 510 -24.27 19.92 4.89
N ALA A 511 -25.33 19.31 5.45
CA ALA A 511 -25.40 19.00 6.87
C ALA A 511 -25.73 17.51 7.06
N LEU A 512 -24.78 16.70 7.55
CA LEU A 512 -25.03 15.27 7.85
C LEU A 512 -24.85 15.01 9.33
N SER A 513 -25.88 14.46 9.97
CA SER A 513 -25.78 13.94 11.33
C SER A 513 -26.22 12.49 11.37
N ASN A 514 -25.42 11.63 12.02
CA ASN A 514 -25.78 10.23 12.24
C ASN A 514 -26.42 9.98 13.63
N GLY A 515 -26.72 11.04 14.40
CA GLY A 515 -27.46 10.99 15.66
C GLY A 515 -28.63 11.98 15.70
N GLU A 516 -29.37 12.03 16.82
CA GLU A 516 -30.47 12.98 17.00
C GLU A 516 -29.97 14.43 16.98
N THR A 517 -30.72 15.32 16.31
CA THR A 517 -30.41 16.76 16.27
C THR A 517 -31.56 17.53 16.89
N LEU A 518 -31.35 18.14 18.06
CA LEU A 518 -32.36 19.01 18.70
C LEU A 518 -31.90 20.47 18.71
N SER A 519 -32.80 21.37 18.30
CA SER A 519 -32.63 22.81 18.50
C SER A 519 -33.80 23.40 19.29
N ASN A 520 -33.49 24.29 20.23
CA ASN A 520 -34.48 25.13 20.90
C ASN A 520 -34.78 26.45 20.17
N GLY A 521 -34.03 26.79 19.11
CA GLY A 521 -34.27 27.94 18.21
C GLY A 521 -34.58 27.51 16.78
N GLU A 522 -34.51 28.45 15.84
CA GLU A 522 -34.77 28.20 14.41
C GLU A 522 -33.72 27.27 13.79
N ILE A 523 -34.13 26.36 12.90
CA ILE A 523 -33.21 25.54 12.10
C ILE A 523 -33.37 25.91 10.62
N LEU A 524 -32.32 26.47 9.99
CA LEU A 524 -32.28 26.72 8.55
C LEU A 524 -31.06 26.04 7.91
N SER A 525 -31.30 25.15 6.93
CA SER A 525 -30.24 24.58 6.10
C SER A 525 -30.54 24.74 4.61
N ASN A 526 -29.57 25.28 3.87
CA ASN A 526 -29.71 25.53 2.43
C ASN A 526 -29.06 24.46 1.53
N GLY A 527 -28.30 23.49 2.08
CA GLY A 527 -27.67 22.38 1.34
C GLY A 527 -28.40 21.03 1.51
N GLU A 528 -27.85 19.93 0.97
CA GLU A 528 -28.42 18.59 1.22
C GLU A 528 -28.27 18.24 2.71
N ALA A 529 -29.39 17.96 3.38
CA ALA A 529 -29.41 17.50 4.76
C ALA A 529 -29.83 16.03 4.80
N LEU A 530 -28.87 15.12 5.02
CA LEU A 530 -29.20 13.72 5.36
C LEU A 530 -28.90 13.54 6.84
N LEU A 531 -29.97 13.63 7.64
CA LEU A 531 -29.94 13.26 9.04
C LEU A 531 -30.38 11.80 9.10
N ASN A 532 -29.49 10.89 9.50
CA ASN A 532 -29.87 9.49 9.79
C ASN A 532 -30.60 9.37 11.15
N GLY A 533 -31.10 10.49 11.67
CA GLY A 533 -31.89 10.65 12.90
C GLY A 533 -32.87 11.82 12.75
N GLU A 534 -33.76 11.99 13.74
CA GLU A 534 -34.80 13.02 13.74
C GLU A 534 -34.18 14.43 13.91
N ALA A 535 -34.45 15.37 12.98
CA ALA A 535 -34.25 16.80 13.23
C ALA A 535 -35.46 17.33 13.97
N LEU A 536 -35.30 17.77 15.22
CA LEU A 536 -36.38 18.30 16.04
C LEU A 536 -36.12 19.78 16.34
N SER A 537 -36.98 20.64 15.81
CA SER A 537 -37.05 22.06 16.19
C SER A 537 -38.24 22.31 17.12
N ASN A 538 -38.06 23.21 18.10
CA ASN A 538 -39.16 23.73 18.91
C ASN A 538 -39.81 25.01 18.33
N GLU A 539 -39.24 25.56 17.24
CA GLU A 539 -39.70 26.75 16.53
C GLU A 539 -39.90 26.46 15.02
N GLU A 540 -39.45 27.33 14.11
CA GLU A 540 -39.56 27.17 12.65
C GLU A 540 -38.43 26.27 12.07
N ALA A 541 -38.71 25.60 10.94
CA ALA A 541 -37.73 24.74 10.27
C ALA A 541 -37.81 24.86 8.73
N LEU A 542 -36.65 25.09 8.10
CA LEU A 542 -36.48 25.05 6.64
C LEU A 542 -35.41 24.03 6.27
N SER A 543 -35.78 23.01 5.49
CA SER A 543 -34.88 21.87 5.20
C SER A 543 -35.00 21.36 3.78
N ASN A 544 -33.90 20.86 3.22
CA ASN A 544 -33.91 20.05 2.00
C ASN A 544 -34.05 18.53 2.27
N GLY A 545 -34.20 18.13 3.54
CA GLY A 545 -34.29 16.74 4.03
C GLY A 545 -35.52 16.50 4.93
N GLU A 546 -35.68 15.27 5.43
CA GLU A 546 -36.80 14.92 6.32
C GLU A 546 -36.77 15.76 7.61
N THR A 547 -37.93 16.23 8.10
CA THR A 547 -37.99 17.22 9.20
C THR A 547 -39.10 16.95 10.21
N LEU A 548 -38.79 17.09 11.51
CA LEU A 548 -39.75 17.06 12.61
C LEU A 548 -39.78 18.42 13.36
N SER A 549 -40.96 19.02 13.57
CA SER A 549 -41.07 20.21 14.43
C SER A 549 -42.18 20.06 15.46
N ASN A 550 -41.83 20.37 16.71
CA ASN A 550 -42.79 20.46 17.80
C ASN A 550 -43.38 21.87 17.97
N GLY A 551 -42.96 22.88 17.19
CA GLY A 551 -43.54 24.22 17.32
C GLY A 551 -43.21 25.30 16.27
N GLY A 552 -43.57 25.15 15.01
CA GLY A 552 -43.50 26.26 14.03
C GLY A 552 -43.96 25.84 12.64
N GLU A 553 -43.95 26.76 11.68
CA GLU A 553 -44.19 26.42 10.26
C GLU A 553 -42.99 25.63 9.71
N ILE A 554 -43.25 24.59 8.91
CA ILE A 554 -42.20 23.81 8.22
C ILE A 554 -42.26 24.05 6.71
N LEU A 555 -41.11 24.31 6.10
CA LEU A 555 -40.90 24.21 4.65
C LEU A 555 -39.85 23.14 4.35
N SER A 556 -40.24 22.04 3.69
CA SER A 556 -39.33 20.93 3.35
C SER A 556 -39.36 20.50 1.88
N ASN A 557 -38.25 19.99 1.36
CA ASN A 557 -38.22 19.30 0.07
C ASN A 557 -38.47 17.78 0.16
N GLU A 558 -38.60 17.25 1.38
CA GLU A 558 -38.67 15.82 1.72
C GLU A 558 -39.78 15.57 2.77
N GLU A 559 -39.88 14.37 3.36
CA GLU A 559 -40.99 14.04 4.27
C GLU A 559 -40.99 14.91 5.55
N ALA A 560 -42.17 15.24 6.09
CA ALA A 560 -42.26 16.11 7.27
C ALA A 560 -43.33 15.66 8.27
N LEU A 561 -43.04 15.83 9.57
CA LEU A 561 -44.00 15.65 10.67
C LEU A 561 -44.01 16.88 11.61
N THR A 562 -45.16 17.52 11.77
CA THR A 562 -45.26 18.78 12.55
C THR A 562 -46.51 18.88 13.41
N ASN A 563 -46.44 19.71 14.46
CA ASN A 563 -47.59 20.13 15.24
C ASN A 563 -48.33 21.37 14.70
N LYS A 564 -47.85 22.03 13.64
CA LYS A 564 -48.42 23.25 13.03
C LYS A 564 -48.44 23.17 11.48
N GLU A 565 -48.50 24.31 10.77
CA GLU A 565 -48.60 24.36 9.31
C GLU A 565 -47.32 23.85 8.62
N VAL A 566 -47.47 23.19 7.47
CA VAL A 566 -46.35 22.63 6.70
C VAL A 566 -46.57 22.67 5.20
N LEU A 567 -45.53 23.01 4.46
CA LEU A 567 -45.42 22.85 3.01
C LEU A 567 -44.26 21.90 2.69
N THR A 568 -44.54 20.82 1.94
CA THR A 568 -43.51 19.87 1.51
C THR A 568 -43.61 19.47 0.03
N ASN A 569 -42.52 18.99 -0.54
CA ASN A 569 -42.52 18.32 -1.84
C ASN A 569 -42.79 16.79 -1.78
N LYS A 570 -42.82 16.16 -0.60
CA LYS A 570 -43.08 14.72 -0.40
C LYS A 570 -44.17 14.45 0.64
N GLU A 571 -44.18 13.29 1.29
CA GLU A 571 -45.23 12.87 2.23
C GLU A 571 -45.23 13.72 3.51
N VAL A 572 -46.41 14.00 4.06
CA VAL A 572 -46.53 14.81 5.27
C VAL A 572 -47.56 14.29 6.25
N LEU A 573 -47.21 14.36 7.53
CA LEU A 573 -48.11 14.16 8.66
C LEU A 573 -48.16 15.47 9.47
N SER A 574 -49.32 16.05 9.70
CA SER A 574 -49.45 17.32 10.43
C SER A 574 -50.58 17.30 11.45
N ASN A 575 -50.38 17.92 12.61
CA ASN A 575 -51.49 18.28 13.50
C ASN A 575 -52.13 19.65 13.15
N GLY A 576 -51.50 20.45 12.29
CA GLY A 576 -51.99 21.75 11.76
C GLY A 576 -52.49 21.63 10.32
N GLU A 577 -52.28 22.65 9.48
CA GLU A 577 -52.54 22.56 8.03
C GLU A 577 -51.38 21.90 7.28
N ALA A 578 -51.63 21.27 6.14
CA ALA A 578 -50.60 20.60 5.33
C ALA A 578 -50.78 20.86 3.83
N VAL A 579 -49.71 21.23 3.15
CA VAL A 579 -49.65 21.34 1.69
C VAL A 579 -48.47 20.50 1.18
N SER A 580 -48.72 19.61 0.21
CA SER A 580 -47.75 18.61 -0.22
C SER A 580 -47.78 18.37 -1.74
N ASN A 581 -46.63 18.08 -2.36
CA ASN A 581 -46.58 17.49 -3.70
C ASN A 581 -46.64 15.94 -3.69
N GLY A 582 -46.50 15.29 -2.53
CA GLY A 582 -46.69 13.85 -2.28
C GLY A 582 -48.01 13.59 -1.55
N GLU A 583 -48.08 12.60 -0.65
CA GLU A 583 -49.26 12.32 0.18
C GLU A 583 -49.34 13.28 1.39
N ALA A 584 -50.54 13.62 1.86
CA ALA A 584 -50.73 14.47 3.04
C ALA A 584 -51.74 13.86 4.01
N VAL A 585 -51.38 13.75 5.28
CA VAL A 585 -52.30 13.44 6.38
C VAL A 585 -52.26 14.57 7.40
N SER A 586 -53.40 15.14 7.72
CA SER A 586 -53.49 16.37 8.51
C SER A 586 -54.63 16.32 9.51
N ASN A 587 -54.45 16.85 10.72
CA ASN A 587 -55.58 17.12 11.61
C ASN A 587 -56.27 18.47 11.33
N GLY A 588 -55.68 19.34 10.50
CA GLY A 588 -56.30 20.54 9.90
C GLY A 588 -56.54 20.34 8.40
N GLU A 589 -56.54 21.40 7.60
CA GLU A 589 -56.67 21.30 6.13
C GLU A 589 -55.49 20.54 5.49
N ALA A 590 -55.74 19.83 4.38
CA ALA A 590 -54.73 19.12 3.60
C ALA A 590 -54.89 19.40 2.10
N VAL A 591 -53.81 19.85 1.44
CA VAL A 591 -53.72 19.98 -0.01
C VAL A 591 -52.56 19.13 -0.51
N SER A 592 -52.78 18.27 -1.50
CA SER A 592 -51.80 17.28 -1.93
C SER A 592 -51.86 17.02 -3.45
N ASN A 593 -50.72 16.79 -4.10
CA ASN A 593 -50.72 16.23 -5.47
C ASN A 593 -50.79 14.68 -5.49
N GLY A 594 -50.63 14.02 -4.35
CA GLY A 594 -50.84 12.59 -4.11
C GLY A 594 -52.19 12.29 -3.46
N GLU A 595 -52.21 11.42 -2.44
CA GLU A 595 -53.39 11.16 -1.61
C GLU A 595 -53.49 12.15 -0.45
N ALA A 596 -54.71 12.55 -0.06
CA ALA A 596 -54.92 13.43 1.08
C ALA A 596 -55.89 12.82 2.09
N VAL A 597 -55.51 12.85 3.37
CA VAL A 597 -56.36 12.54 4.50
C VAL A 597 -56.40 13.74 5.44
N SER A 598 -57.59 14.24 5.78
CA SER A 598 -57.73 15.36 6.71
C SER A 598 -58.92 15.22 7.65
N ASN A 599 -58.86 15.84 8.83
CA ASN A 599 -60.03 15.98 9.70
C ASN A 599 -60.93 17.18 9.34
N GLU A 600 -60.48 18.11 8.49
CA GLU A 600 -61.20 19.34 8.09
C GLU A 600 -61.47 19.36 6.58
N GLU A 601 -60.64 20.01 5.75
CA GLU A 601 -60.80 20.01 4.28
C GLU A 601 -59.63 19.28 3.61
N ALA A 602 -59.93 18.49 2.58
CA ALA A 602 -58.91 17.78 1.81
C ALA A 602 -59.05 18.03 0.30
N LEU A 603 -57.95 18.41 -0.33
CA LEU A 603 -57.81 18.62 -1.76
C LEU A 603 -56.68 17.76 -2.31
N SER A 604 -56.98 16.82 -3.21
CA SER A 604 -55.92 16.07 -3.86
C SER A 604 -56.18 15.62 -5.29
N HIS A 605 -55.09 15.35 -6.02
CA HIS A 605 -55.16 14.72 -7.35
C HIS A 605 -55.34 13.18 -7.26
N GLY A 606 -54.98 12.58 -6.12
CA GLY A 606 -55.10 11.15 -5.80
C GLY A 606 -56.43 10.77 -5.14
N GLU A 607 -56.37 9.87 -4.15
CA GLU A 607 -57.50 9.56 -3.27
C GLU A 607 -57.63 10.61 -2.17
N THR A 608 -58.87 10.86 -1.73
CA THR A 608 -59.17 11.91 -0.74
C THR A 608 -60.10 11.35 0.33
N LEU A 609 -59.68 11.45 1.59
CA LEU A 609 -60.46 11.08 2.77
C LEU A 609 -60.51 12.27 3.72
N SER A 610 -61.65 12.97 3.79
CA SER A 610 -61.85 14.04 4.77
C SER A 610 -63.04 13.77 5.68
N ASN A 611 -62.94 14.16 6.95
CA ASN A 611 -64.11 14.28 7.83
C ASN A 611 -64.96 15.53 7.52
N GLY A 612 -64.45 16.52 6.78
CA GLY A 612 -65.20 17.66 6.22
C GLY A 612 -65.37 17.59 4.70
N GLU A 613 -65.31 18.73 3.99
CA GLU A 613 -65.56 18.76 2.54
C GLU A 613 -64.37 18.14 1.77
N ALA A 614 -64.67 17.15 0.93
CA ALA A 614 -63.73 16.56 -0.02
C ALA A 614 -64.10 17.05 -1.43
N LEU A 615 -63.22 17.81 -2.09
CA LEU A 615 -63.48 18.32 -3.44
C LEU A 615 -62.78 17.42 -4.49
N PRO A 616 -63.47 17.02 -5.57
CA PRO A 616 -62.92 16.12 -6.58
C PRO A 616 -61.93 16.81 -7.54
N LYS A 617 -60.91 16.04 -7.96
CA LYS A 617 -59.83 16.31 -8.95
C LYS A 617 -60.09 17.48 -9.93
N VAL A 618 -59.21 18.49 -9.90
CA VAL A 618 -59.11 19.54 -10.95
C VAL A 618 -58.00 19.20 -11.93
#